data_AF-A0AAV4FYA2-F1
#
_entry.id   AF-A0AAV4FYA2-F1
#
_cell.length_a   1.000
_cell.length_b   1.000
_cell.length_c   1.000
_cell.angle_alpha   90.00
_cell.angle_beta   90.00
_cell.angle_gamma   90.00
#
_symmetry.space_group_name_H-M   'P 1'
#
loop_
_entity.id
_entity.type
_entity.pdbx_description
1 polymer ?
#
loop_
_entity_poly.entity_id
_entity_poly.type
_entity_poly.pdbx_seq_one_letter_code
_entity_poly.pdbx_strand_id
1 'polypeptide(L)' 'YGGLSIALEGPHRSNIDLYHHDERVYTMHYSPHEPGIYILNIRFADEHVP' A
#
# COMPACT_ATOMS: atom_id res chain seq x y z
N TYR A 1 1.56 -18.32 1.18
CA TYR A 1 2.19 -16.99 1.07
C TYR A 1 1.15 -16.02 0.52
N GLY A 2 0.36 -15.41 1.40
CA GLY A 2 -0.67 -14.46 1.01
C GLY A 2 -0.04 -13.15 0.54
N GLY A 3 -0.29 -12.76 -0.71
CA GLY A 3 0.21 -11.50 -1.25
C GLY A 3 -0.52 -10.32 -0.62
N LEU A 4 0.23 -9.34 -0.10
CA LEU A 4 -0.31 -8.03 0.26
C LEU A 4 -0.46 -7.22 -1.03
N SER A 5 -1.68 -6.89 -1.41
CA SER A 5 -1.97 -6.03 -2.57
C SER A 5 -2.25 -4.61 -2.09
N ILE A 6 -1.56 -3.66 -2.70
CA ILE A 6 -1.67 -2.25 -2.35
C ILE A 6 -1.95 -1.48 -3.64
N ALA A 7 -3.01 -0.69 -3.64
CA ALA A 7 -3.34 0.22 -4.72
C ALA A 7 -3.49 1.65 -4.16
N LEU A 8 -2.91 2.61 -4.88
CA LEU A 8 -3.13 4.03 -4.62
C LEU A 8 -3.88 4.61 -5.81
N GLU A 9 -5.05 5.16 -5.52
CA GLU A 9 -5.85 5.90 -6.48
C GLU A 9 -5.80 7.38 -6.10
N GLY A 10 -5.25 8.19 -6.99
CA GLY A 10 -5.18 9.63 -6.81
C GLY A 10 -5.34 10.33 -8.15
N PRO A 11 -5.73 11.62 -8.14
CA PRO A 11 -5.81 12.42 -9.36
C PRO A 11 -4.41 12.61 -10.00
N HIS A 12 -3.33 12.48 -9.21
CA HIS A 12 -1.95 12.59 -9.65
C HIS A 12 -1.14 11.34 -9.28
N ARG A 13 -0.15 11.01 -10.13
CA ARG A 13 0.83 9.96 -9.82
C ARG A 13 1.77 10.45 -8.72
N SER A 14 1.60 9.89 -7.53
CA SER A 14 2.55 10.04 -6.43
C SER A 14 3.45 8.82 -6.37
N ASN A 15 4.74 9.04 -6.09
CA ASN A 15 5.66 7.93 -5.84
C ASN A 15 5.38 7.38 -4.44
N ILE A 16 5.21 6.06 -4.34
CA ILE A 16 5.02 5.37 -3.07
C ILE A 16 6.13 4.36 -2.91
N ASP A 17 6.85 4.47 -1.81
CA ASP A 17 7.86 3.51 -1.43
C ASP A 17 7.30 2.60 -0.36
N LEU A 18 7.23 1.31 -0.67
CA LEU A 18 6.83 0.27 0.28
C LEU A 18 8.07 -0.42 0.83
N TYR A 19 8.28 -0.31 2.13
CA TYR A 19 9.35 -1.00 2.83
C TYR A 19 8.75 -2.15 3.64
N HIS A 20 9.11 -3.38 3.28
CA HIS A 20 8.81 -4.55 4.07
C HIS A 20 9.94 -4.75 5.08
N HIS A 21 9.64 -4.58 6.37
CA HIS A 21 10.64 -4.70 7.43
C HIS A 21 10.63 -6.09 8.07
N ASP A 22 9.46 -6.69 8.24
CA ASP A 22 9.27 -7.96 8.94
C ASP A 22 7.96 -8.62 8.47
N GLU A 23 7.77 -9.93 8.68
CA GLU A 23 6.63 -10.69 8.12
C GLU A 23 5.24 -10.09 8.43
N ARG A 24 5.15 -9.24 9.47
CA ARG A 24 3.93 -8.57 9.92
C ARG A 24 3.96 -7.04 9.88
N VAL A 25 5.06 -6.43 9.42
CA VAL A 25 5.22 -4.97 9.43
C VAL A 25 5.63 -4.46 8.06
N TYR A 26 4.76 -3.64 7.49
CA TYR A 26 4.97 -2.92 6.25
C TYR A 26 4.94 -1.43 6.54
N THR A 27 5.99 -0.73 6.15
CA THR A 27 6.11 0.72 6.27
C THR A 27 5.90 1.33 4.89
N MET A 28 4.89 2.18 4.75
CA MET A 28 4.61 2.87 3.49
C MET A 28 5.00 4.34 3.61
N HIS A 29 5.79 4.80 2.66
CA HIS A 29 6.14 6.21 2.51
C HIS A 29 5.41 6.76 1.29
N TYR A 30 4.56 7.77 1.51
CA TYR A 30 3.92 8.53 0.44
C TYR A 30 4.37 9.99 0.52
N SER A 31 4.75 10.57 -0.61
CA SER A 31 5.09 11.99 -0.71
C SER A 31 4.19 12.62 -1.77
N PRO A 32 3.11 13.32 -1.39
CA PRO A 32 2.23 13.97 -2.35
C PRO A 32 2.93 15.23 -2.88
N HIS A 33 3.11 15.31 -4.20
CA HIS A 33 3.62 16.51 -4.86
C HIS A 33 2.55 17.59 -5.04
N GLU A 34 1.28 17.19 -5.08
CA GLU A 34 0.14 18.08 -5.24
C GLU A 34 -0.95 17.77 -4.20
N PRO A 35 -1.60 18.80 -3.65
CA PRO A 35 -2.73 18.62 -2.74
C PRO A 35 -3.92 18.01 -3.49
N GLY A 36 -4.42 16.88 -3.01
CA GLY A 36 -5.51 16.14 -3.62
C GLY A 36 -5.98 15.00 -2.73
N ILE A 37 -7.05 14.33 -3.14
CA ILE A 37 -7.57 13.15 -2.44
C ILE A 37 -6.83 11.93 -2.95
N TYR A 38 -6.13 11.25 -2.05
CA TYR A 38 -5.46 9.99 -2.35
C TYR A 38 -6.15 8.89 -1.56
N ILE A 39 -6.65 7.89 -2.27
CA ILE A 39 -7.31 6.72 -1.71
C ILE A 39 -6.31 5.58 -1.71
N LEU A 40 -6.00 5.08 -0.52
CA LEU A 40 -5.11 3.93 -0.33
C LEU A 40 -5.95 2.69 -0.05
N ASN A 41 -5.90 1.73 -0.98
CA ASN A 41 -6.55 0.43 -0.84
C ASN A 41 -5.53 -0.62 -0.44
N ILE A 42 -5.69 -1.22 0.73
CA ILE A 42 -4.85 -2.30 1.25
C ILE A 42 -5.69 -3.58 1.31
N ARG A 43 -5.26 -4.64 0.62
CA ARG A 43 -5.88 -5.98 0.66
C ARG A 43 -4.86 -7.01 1.10
N PHE A 44 -5.17 -7.80 2.13
CA PHE A 44 -4.30 -8.84 2.67
C PHE A 44 -4.94 -10.22 2.55
N ALA A 45 -4.18 -11.15 1.96
CA ALA A 45 -4.39 -12.60 1.94
C ALA A 45 -5.81 -13.08 1.57
N ASP A 46 -6.00 -13.40 0.29
CA ASP A 46 -7.18 -14.11 -0.25
C ASP A 46 -7.31 -15.58 0.23
N GLU A 47 -6.74 -15.96 1.39
CA GLU A 47 -6.92 -17.33 1.92
C GLU A 47 -6.69 -17.48 3.44
N HIS A 48 -7.54 -18.32 4.05
CA HIS A 48 -7.52 -18.71 5.47
C HIS A 48 -6.66 -19.97 5.63
N VAL A 49 -5.65 -19.95 6.51
CA VAL A 49 -4.73 -21.10 6.73
C VAL A 49 -5.23 -21.93 7.94
N PRO A 50 -5.22 -23.28 7.90
CA PRO A 50 -5.93 -24.16 8.85
C PRO A 50 -5.36 -24.21 10.27
#